data_AF-A0A7S4KV61-F1
#
_entry.id   AF-A0A7S4KV61-F1
#
_cell.length_a   1.000
_cell.length_b   1.000
_cell.length_c   1.000
_cell.angle_alpha   90.00
_cell.angle_beta   90.00
_cell.angle_gamma   90.00
#
_symmetry.space_group_name_H-M   'P 1'
#
loop_
_entity.id
_entity.type
_entity.pdbx_description
1 polymer ?
#
loop_
_entity_poly.entity_id
_entity_poly.type
_entity_poly.pdbx_seq_one_letter_code
_entity_poly.pdbx_strand_id
1 'polypeptide(L)'
;VMRMCKGTGKTTKQVLACITSLKKLCNHPKLIFDVIRAAQNSGSHDAAGLENCIGLFPAEFYMSRAGQSLPMSEFSGKLAVLERMLHILYHEKKERIVLISNYTQTLDLFQNICRTCNYPFVRLDGTTSVKK
;
A
#
# COMPACT_ATOMS: atom_id res chain seq x y z
N VAL A 1 -20.27 -4.38 -8.10
CA VAL A 1 -20.42 -3.02 -8.67
C VAL A 1 -20.23 -2.00 -7.55
N MET A 2 -19.11 -1.28 -7.56
CA MET A 2 -18.79 -0.27 -6.55
C MET A 2 -19.70 0.95 -6.79
N ARG A 3 -20.76 1.10 -5.98
CA ARG A 3 -21.69 2.24 -6.09
C ARG A 3 -21.01 3.48 -5.47
N MET A 4 -20.37 4.28 -6.30
CA MET A 4 -19.93 5.63 -5.93
C MET A 4 -21.15 6.52 -5.65
N CYS A 5 -21.17 7.14 -4.48
CA CYS A 5 -22.26 7.96 -3.94
C CYS A 5 -22.71 9.07 -4.92
N LYS A 6 -24.00 9.10 -5.26
CA LYS A 6 -24.66 10.26 -5.86
C LYS A 6 -25.03 11.24 -4.74
N GLY A 7 -24.56 12.49 -4.80
CA GLY A 7 -24.94 13.52 -3.83
C GLY A 7 -24.41 14.91 -4.17
N THR A 8 -25.33 15.82 -4.43
CA THR A 8 -25.19 17.24 -4.78
C THR A 8 -24.57 18.09 -3.67
N GLY A 9 -23.53 18.88 -3.96
CA GLY A 9 -23.05 20.02 -3.13
C GLY A 9 -21.90 19.75 -2.14
N LYS A 10 -21.61 18.49 -1.78
CA LYS A 10 -20.45 18.07 -0.94
C LYS A 10 -19.30 17.43 -1.75
N THR A 11 -19.35 17.61 -3.07
CA THR A 11 -18.79 16.71 -4.08
C THR A 11 -17.26 16.70 -4.11
N THR A 12 -16.58 17.85 -3.97
CA THR A 12 -15.12 17.91 -4.22
C THR A 12 -14.28 17.17 -3.17
N LYS A 13 -14.60 17.30 -1.87
CA LYS A 13 -13.86 16.59 -0.80
C LYS A 13 -14.03 15.07 -0.92
N GLN A 14 -15.23 14.62 -1.24
CA GLN A 14 -15.53 13.20 -1.44
C GLN A 14 -14.88 12.64 -2.71
N VAL A 15 -14.83 13.42 -3.79
CA VAL A 15 -14.12 13.07 -5.03
C VAL A 15 -12.62 12.96 -4.78
N LEU A 16 -12.00 13.90 -4.06
CA LEU A 16 -10.58 13.84 -3.71
C LEU A 16 -10.25 12.63 -2.82
N ALA A 17 -11.14 12.29 -1.88
CA ALA A 17 -11.01 11.08 -1.07
C ALA A 17 -11.09 9.82 -1.95
N CYS A 18 -12.06 9.74 -2.87
CA CYS A 18 -12.18 8.63 -3.82
C CYS A 18 -10.95 8.49 -4.71
N ILE A 19 -10.46 9.60 -5.27
CA ILE A 19 -9.23 9.63 -6.07
C ILE A 19 -8.04 9.13 -5.24
N THR A 20 -7.95 9.56 -3.98
CA THR A 20 -6.87 9.14 -3.08
C THR A 20 -6.93 7.64 -2.80
N SER A 21 -8.12 7.10 -2.54
CA SER A 21 -8.34 5.66 -2.37
C SER A 21 -7.99 4.88 -3.64
N LEU A 22 -8.42 5.34 -4.82
CA LEU A 22 -8.05 4.70 -6.09
C LEU A 22 -6.53 4.71 -6.32
N LYS A 23 -5.83 5.81 -6.03
CA LYS A 23 -4.37 5.88 -6.10
C LYS A 23 -3.69 4.87 -5.17
N LYS A 24 -4.20 4.70 -3.94
CA LYS A 24 -3.71 3.69 -3.00
C LYS A 24 -3.95 2.28 -3.53
N LEU A 25 -5.16 2.00 -4.02
CA LEU A 25 -5.53 0.70 -4.59
C LEU A 25 -4.62 0.32 -5.76
N CYS A 26 -4.35 1.26 -6.66
CA CYS A 26 -3.45 1.05 -7.80
C CYS A 26 -2.00 0.77 -7.39
N ASN A 27 -1.59 1.10 -6.16
CA ASN A 27 -0.27 0.71 -5.64
C ASN A 27 -0.33 -0.66 -4.97
N HIS A 28 -1.29 -0.90 -4.09
CA HIS A 28 -1.53 -2.21 -3.50
C HIS A 28 -2.88 -2.29 -2.79
N PRO A 29 -3.67 -3.39 -2.93
CA PRO A 29 -4.96 -3.55 -2.24
C PRO A 29 -4.86 -3.46 -0.72
N LYS A 30 -3.72 -3.88 -0.14
CA LYS A 30 -3.45 -3.80 1.32
C LYS A 30 -3.62 -2.38 1.86
N LEU A 31 -3.26 -1.36 1.08
CA LEU A 31 -3.38 0.04 1.51
C LEU A 31 -4.84 0.44 1.73
N ILE A 32 -5.78 -0.16 1.00
CA ILE A 32 -7.22 0.04 1.22
C ILE A 32 -7.72 -0.84 2.35
N PHE A 33 -7.29 -2.09 2.42
CA PHE A 33 -7.63 -2.99 3.51
C PHE A 33 -7.27 -2.39 4.87
N ASP A 34 -6.05 -1.85 5.01
CA ASP A 34 -5.57 -1.25 6.25
C ASP A 34 -6.38 0.01 6.62
N VAL A 35 -6.82 0.80 5.63
CA VAL A 35 -7.71 1.97 5.86
C VAL A 35 -9.08 1.51 6.37
N ILE A 36 -9.68 0.50 5.76
CA ILE A 36 -10.98 -0.05 6.20
C ILE A 36 -10.87 -0.58 7.63
N ARG A 37 -9.81 -1.35 7.94
CA ARG A 37 -9.58 -1.88 9.28
C ARG A 37 -9.33 -0.79 10.32
N ALA A 38 -8.54 0.23 9.97
CA ALA A 38 -8.29 1.36 10.87
C ALA A 38 -9.58 2.12 11.18
N ALA A 39 -10.42 2.37 10.18
CA ALA A 39 -11.72 3.04 10.35
C ALA A 39 -12.69 2.23 11.21
N GLN A 40 -12.74 0.90 11.04
CA GLN A 40 -13.55 0.01 11.88
C GLN A 40 -13.12 0.04 13.35
N ASN A 41 -11.81 0.09 13.62
CA ASN A 41 -11.28 0.10 14.98
C ASN A 41 -11.45 1.46 15.69
N SER A 42 -11.43 2.57 14.94
CA SER A 42 -11.50 3.94 15.49
C SER A 42 -12.90 4.57 15.41
N GLY A 43 -13.83 3.93 14.68
CA GLY A 43 -15.13 4.52 14.35
C GLY A 43 -15.03 5.71 13.37
N SER A 44 -13.91 5.88 12.67
CA SER A 44 -13.72 7.01 11.74
C SER A 44 -14.47 6.80 10.42
N HIS A 45 -14.75 7.91 9.72
CA HIS A 45 -15.38 7.90 8.39
C HIS A 45 -14.34 7.89 7.24
N ASP A 46 -13.08 7.54 7.51
CA ASP A 46 -12.00 7.59 6.50
C ASP A 46 -12.19 6.55 5.38
N ALA A 47 -12.92 5.46 5.67
CA ALA A 47 -13.29 4.42 4.73
C ALA A 47 -14.68 4.65 4.10
N ALA A 48 -15.23 5.86 4.16
CA ALA A 48 -16.55 6.18 3.63
C ALA A 48 -16.70 5.75 2.15
N GLY A 49 -17.64 4.85 1.87
CA GLY A 49 -17.90 4.29 0.53
C GLY A 49 -17.10 3.03 0.18
N LEU A 50 -16.26 2.52 1.09
CA LEU A 50 -15.44 1.31 0.94
C LEU A 50 -15.77 0.24 1.98
N GLU A 51 -16.73 0.48 2.87
CA GLU A 51 -17.04 -0.36 4.03
C GLU A 51 -17.45 -1.78 3.61
N ASN A 52 -18.19 -1.88 2.50
CA ASN A 52 -18.66 -3.15 1.97
C ASN A 52 -17.61 -3.91 1.15
N CYS A 53 -16.41 -3.35 0.96
CA CYS A 53 -15.36 -4.00 0.19
C CYS A 53 -14.54 -4.99 1.01
N ILE A 54 -14.69 -5.02 2.34
CA ILE A 54 -13.89 -5.86 3.22
C ILE A 54 -13.97 -7.36 2.83
N GLY A 55 -15.17 -7.85 2.51
CA GLY A 55 -15.39 -9.24 2.09
C GLY A 55 -14.84 -9.61 0.70
N LEU A 56 -14.32 -8.65 -0.07
CA LEU A 56 -13.67 -8.90 -1.36
C LEU A 56 -12.19 -9.27 -1.21
N PHE A 57 -11.61 -9.01 -0.04
CA PHE A 57 -10.19 -9.29 0.19
C PHE A 57 -9.96 -10.77 0.48
N PRO A 58 -8.88 -11.36 -0.06
CA PRO A 58 -8.47 -12.73 0.22
C PRO A 58 -8.25 -13.00 1.72
N ALA A 59 -8.41 -14.25 2.16
CA ALA A 59 -8.27 -14.64 3.56
C ALA A 59 -6.88 -14.31 4.13
N GLU A 60 -5.86 -14.35 3.27
CA GLU A 60 -4.45 -14.04 3.55
C GLU A 60 -4.28 -12.63 4.13
N PHE A 61 -5.13 -11.67 3.74
CA PHE A 61 -5.09 -10.30 4.27
C PHE A 61 -5.48 -10.23 5.75
N TYR A 62 -6.34 -11.15 6.20
CA TYR A 62 -6.77 -11.26 7.59
C TYR A 62 -5.76 -12.00 8.44
N MET A 63 -5.01 -12.93 7.84
CA MET A 63 -3.98 -13.73 8.50
C MET A 63 -2.68 -12.98 8.72
N SER A 64 -2.43 -11.90 7.96
CA SER A 64 -1.27 -11.02 8.16
C SER A 64 -1.39 -10.33 9.53
N ARG A 65 -0.83 -10.97 10.56
CA ARG A 65 -0.58 -10.37 11.87
C ARG A 65 0.52 -9.33 11.73
N ALA A 66 0.51 -8.31 12.59
CA ALA A 66 1.57 -7.31 12.66
C ALA A 66 2.94 -8.02 12.76
N GLY A 67 3.74 -7.91 11.70
CA GLY A 67 5.09 -8.49 11.62
C GLY A 67 5.26 -9.75 10.76
N GLN A 68 4.18 -10.43 10.34
CA GLN A 68 4.27 -11.54 9.38
C GLN A 68 3.92 -11.07 7.97
N SER A 69 4.98 -10.78 7.22
CA SER A 69 4.98 -10.52 5.78
C SER A 69 4.70 -11.81 5.04
N LEU A 70 3.44 -12.05 4.68
CA LEU A 70 3.16 -12.93 3.55
C LEU A 70 3.63 -12.21 2.27
N PRO A 71 4.09 -12.94 1.24
CA PRO A 71 4.44 -12.34 -0.04
C PRO A 71 3.17 -11.80 -0.69
N MET A 72 2.83 -10.55 -0.35
CA MET A 72 1.62 -9.88 -0.82
C MET A 72 1.82 -9.27 -2.22
N SER A 73 3.03 -9.30 -2.76
CA SER A 73 3.39 -8.72 -4.07
C SER A 73 2.49 -9.22 -5.20
N GLU A 74 2.04 -10.47 -5.15
CA GLU A 74 1.14 -11.08 -6.14
C GLU A 74 -0.22 -10.37 -6.27
N PHE A 75 -0.68 -9.70 -5.21
CA PHE A 75 -1.94 -8.94 -5.23
C PHE A 75 -1.81 -7.55 -5.85
N SER A 76 -0.61 -7.14 -6.29
CA SER A 76 -0.38 -5.90 -7.02
C SER A 76 0.54 -6.11 -8.21
N GLY A 77 0.03 -5.84 -9.42
CA GLY A 77 0.86 -5.92 -10.63
C GLY A 77 2.10 -5.03 -10.57
N LYS A 78 2.04 -3.87 -9.90
CA LYS A 78 3.23 -3.01 -9.72
C LYS A 78 4.27 -3.66 -8.80
N LEU A 79 3.83 -4.25 -7.68
CA LEU A 79 4.76 -4.89 -6.75
C LEU A 79 5.31 -6.21 -7.28
N ALA A 80 4.50 -7.01 -7.98
CA ALA A 80 4.93 -8.23 -8.62
C ALA A 80 6.04 -7.96 -9.68
N VAL A 81 5.86 -6.92 -10.50
CA VAL A 81 6.89 -6.50 -11.45
C VAL A 81 8.12 -5.95 -10.73
N LEU A 82 7.93 -5.11 -9.71
CA LEU A 82 9.02 -4.57 -8.92
C LEU A 82 9.88 -5.67 -8.28
N GLU A 83 9.25 -6.65 -7.63
CA GLU A 83 9.96 -7.75 -6.98
C GLU A 83 10.82 -8.54 -7.97
N ARG A 84 10.26 -8.86 -9.14
CA ARG A 84 11.01 -9.51 -10.22
C ARG A 84 12.15 -8.64 -10.75
N MET A 85 11.90 -7.35 -10.96
CA MET A 85 12.95 -6.42 -11.39
C MET A 85 14.06 -6.31 -10.35
N LEU A 86 13.73 -6.17 -9.06
CA LEU A 86 14.70 -6.13 -7.98
C LEU A 86 15.56 -7.40 -7.97
N HIS A 87 14.95 -8.57 -8.12
CA HIS A 87 15.68 -9.84 -8.16
C HIS A 87 16.74 -9.86 -9.27
N ILE A 88 16.35 -9.52 -10.50
CA ILE A 88 17.26 -9.51 -11.66
C ILE A 88 18.35 -8.44 -11.49
N LEU A 89 17.96 -7.21 -11.16
CA LEU A 89 18.89 -6.08 -11.07
C LEU A 89 19.90 -6.25 -9.92
N TYR A 90 19.47 -6.85 -8.80
CA TYR A 90 20.32 -7.07 -7.63
C TYR A 90 21.21 -8.30 -7.79
N HIS A 91 20.64 -9.47 -8.11
CA HIS A 91 21.41 -10.72 -8.13
C HIS A 91 22.21 -10.92 -9.41
N GLU A 92 21.61 -10.62 -10.58
CA GLU A 92 22.25 -10.89 -11.86
C GLU A 92 23.14 -9.73 -12.29
N LYS A 93 22.63 -8.50 -12.20
CA LYS A 93 23.34 -7.31 -12.71
C LYS A 93 24.17 -6.56 -11.66
N LYS A 94 23.93 -6.79 -10.38
CA LYS A 94 24.63 -6.13 -9.24
C LYS A 94 24.55 -4.60 -9.31
N GLU A 95 23.40 -4.06 -9.73
CA GLU A 95 23.17 -2.62 -9.86
C GLU A 95 22.75 -1.97 -8.53
N ARG A 96 22.94 -0.64 -8.43
CA ARG A 96 22.39 0.16 -7.33
C ARG A 96 21.01 0.67 -7.74
N ILE A 97 20.02 0.45 -6.90
CA ILE A 97 18.61 0.70 -7.22
C ILE A 97 18.08 1.79 -6.28
N VAL A 98 17.42 2.80 -6.85
CA VAL A 98 16.73 3.86 -6.10
C VAL A 98 15.24 3.74 -6.37
N LEU A 99 14.46 3.50 -5.31
CA LEU A 99 13.01 3.44 -5.37
C LEU A 99 12.41 4.74 -4.84
N ILE A 100 11.50 5.33 -5.61
CA ILE A 100 10.84 6.60 -5.28
C ILE A 100 9.33 6.37 -5.24
N SER A 101 8.69 6.83 -4.17
CA SER A 101 7.23 6.85 -4.06
C SER A 101 6.79 8.09 -3.28
N ASN A 102 5.72 8.72 -3.74
CA ASN A 102 5.10 9.87 -3.07
C ASN A 102 4.21 9.45 -1.88
N TYR A 103 4.08 8.15 -1.62
CA TYR A 103 3.29 7.59 -0.54
C TYR A 103 4.19 6.79 0.40
N THR A 104 4.30 7.23 1.65
CA THR A 104 5.08 6.55 2.70
C THR A 104 4.56 5.14 2.96
N GLN A 105 3.24 4.93 2.91
CA GLN A 105 2.63 3.59 3.05
C GLN A 105 3.10 2.63 1.95
N THR A 106 3.38 3.12 0.73
CA THR A 106 3.96 2.30 -0.34
C THR A 106 5.45 2.02 -0.07
N LEU A 107 6.20 2.96 0.52
CA LEU A 107 7.58 2.72 0.93
C LEU A 107 7.66 1.64 2.00
N ASP A 108 6.69 1.56 2.92
CA ASP A 108 6.59 0.46 3.90
C ASP A 108 6.47 -0.91 3.21
N LEU A 109 5.72 -0.99 2.10
CA LEU A 109 5.61 -2.21 1.29
C LEU A 109 6.92 -2.55 0.59
N PHE A 110 7.65 -1.55 0.07
CA PHE A 110 8.97 -1.78 -0.53
C PHE A 110 9.96 -2.31 0.50
N GLN A 111 9.99 -1.73 1.70
CA GLN A 111 10.83 -2.23 2.80
C GLN A 111 10.49 -3.66 3.16
N ASN A 112 9.21 -4.03 3.12
CA ASN A 112 8.77 -5.38 3.40
C ASN A 112 9.29 -6.38 2.36
N ILE A 113 9.25 -6.03 1.07
CA ILE A 113 9.86 -6.82 -0.01
C ILE A 113 11.37 -6.96 0.25
N CYS A 114 12.07 -5.85 0.49
CA CYS A 114 13.51 -5.88 0.74
C CYS A 114 13.87 -6.73 1.97
N ARG A 115 13.08 -6.70 3.05
CA ARG A 115 13.29 -7.57 4.22
C ARG A 115 13.06 -9.04 3.89
N THR A 116 11.98 -9.35 3.20
CA THR A 116 11.60 -10.74 2.85
C THR A 116 12.63 -11.36 1.91
N CYS A 117 13.16 -10.58 0.97
CA CYS A 117 14.19 -11.02 0.02
C CYS A 117 15.64 -10.80 0.51
N ASN A 118 15.84 -10.32 1.74
CA ASN A 118 17.16 -10.00 2.32
C ASN A 118 17.99 -8.99 1.48
N TYR A 119 17.35 -8.02 0.85
CA TYR A 119 18.02 -6.92 0.17
C TYR A 119 18.42 -5.81 1.16
N PRO A 120 19.70 -5.43 1.26
CA PRO A 120 20.13 -4.31 2.08
C PRO A 120 19.58 -3.01 1.50
N PHE A 121 19.00 -2.16 2.35
CA PHE A 121 18.43 -0.89 1.92
C PHE A 121 18.63 0.21 2.96
N VAL A 122 18.59 1.46 2.48
CA VAL A 122 18.44 2.65 3.30
C VAL A 122 17.15 3.36 2.90
N ARG A 123 16.46 3.96 3.86
CA ARG A 123 15.24 4.73 3.61
C ARG A 123 15.49 6.18 4.00
N LEU A 124 15.09 7.07 3.11
CA LEU A 124 15.04 8.50 3.35
C LEU A 124 13.58 8.94 3.23
N ASP A 125 13.00 9.41 4.33
CA ASP A 125 11.66 10.01 4.35
C ASP A 125 11.55 11.10 5.43
N GLY A 126 10.36 11.68 5.60
CA GLY A 126 10.12 12.76 6.56
C GLY A 126 10.30 12.39 8.04
N THR A 127 10.56 11.12 8.38
CA THR A 127 10.84 10.67 9.76
C THR A 127 12.34 10.47 10.01
N THR A 128 13.17 10.61 8.97
CA THR A 128 14.62 10.42 9.10
C THR A 128 15.23 11.63 9.81
N SER A 129 15.68 11.45 11.05
CA SER A 129 16.34 12.52 11.82
C SER A 129 17.65 12.93 11.15
N VAL A 130 17.82 14.23 10.90
CA VAL A 130 19.10 14.79 10.44
C VAL A 130 20.03 14.79 11.64
N LYS A 131 21.07 13.94 11.62
CA LYS A 131 22.21 14.13 12.53
C LYS A 131 22.93 15.40 12.07
N LYS A 132 22.84 16.45 12.89
CA LYS A 132 23.67 17.66 12.74
C LYS A 132 25.11 17.34 13.12
#